data_AF-A0A421ERM2-F1
#
_entry.id   AF-A0A421ERM2-F1
#
_cell.length_a   1.000
_cell.length_b   1.000
_cell.length_c   1.000
_cell.angle_alpha   90.00
_cell.angle_beta   90.00
_cell.angle_gamma   90.00
#
_symmetry.space_group_name_H-M   'P 1'
#
loop_
_entity.id
_entity.type
_entity.pdbx_description
1 polymer ?
#
loop_
_entity_poly.entity_id
_entity_poly.type
_entity_poly.pdbx_seq_one_letter_code
_entity_poly.pdbx_strand_id
1 'polypeptide(L)'
;MAHSDAGADVESLTPLHWIGILAATVSGIVHAVLGVQVGGALGISFFVATLGFGAGVAAIVAGYRRRLMYAVGIPFTGGQIVLWYVINFVTGTYSFPADIGVYGAVDKIAQIALIAVLAVLLSRES
;
A
#
# COMPACT_ATOMS: atom_id res chain seq x y z
N MET A 1 16.04 -33.86 -9.14
CA MET A 1 15.18 -32.92 -9.90
C MET A 1 14.68 -31.89 -8.89
N ALA A 2 15.12 -30.64 -9.02
CA ALA A 2 14.69 -29.58 -8.12
C ALA A 2 13.31 -29.10 -8.56
N HIS A 3 12.28 -29.34 -7.74
CA HIS A 3 11.02 -28.62 -7.87
C HIS A 3 11.28 -27.21 -7.34
N SER A 4 11.49 -26.26 -8.25
CA SER A 4 11.33 -24.85 -7.91
C SER A 4 9.84 -24.62 -7.73
N ASP A 5 9.33 -24.89 -6.53
CA ASP A 5 7.99 -24.46 -6.17
C ASP A 5 7.99 -22.93 -6.20
N ALA A 6 7.52 -22.37 -7.32
CA ALA A 6 7.02 -21.01 -7.39
C ALA A 6 5.68 -20.91 -6.60
N GLY A 7 5.61 -21.61 -5.46
CA GLY A 7 4.44 -21.74 -4.62
C GLY A 7 4.38 -20.56 -3.67
N ALA A 8 3.19 -19.98 -3.55
CA ALA A 8 2.90 -19.04 -2.49
C ALA A 8 3.22 -19.70 -1.13
N ASP A 9 4.04 -19.05 -0.31
CA ASP A 9 4.39 -19.49 1.04
C ASP A 9 3.34 -18.96 2.02
N VAL A 10 2.12 -19.45 1.84
CA VAL A 10 0.92 -19.00 2.56
C VAL A 10 0.92 -19.52 4.00
N GLU A 11 1.50 -20.71 4.23
CA GLU A 11 1.52 -21.37 5.54
C GLU A 11 2.31 -20.58 6.59
N SER A 12 3.32 -19.82 6.17
CA SER A 12 4.11 -18.97 7.07
C SER A 12 3.48 -17.60 7.35
N LEU A 13 2.31 -17.28 6.76
CA LEU A 13 1.62 -16.01 6.97
C LEU A 13 0.83 -16.00 8.28
N THR A 14 1.27 -15.17 9.21
CA THR A 14 0.53 -14.90 10.45
C THR A 14 -0.72 -14.04 10.18
N PRO A 15 -1.70 -13.97 11.11
CA PRO A 15 -2.87 -13.09 10.97
C PRO A 15 -2.49 -11.62 10.70
N LEU A 16 -1.36 -11.16 11.24
CA LEU A 16 -0.87 -9.80 11.03
C LEU A 16 -0.45 -9.55 9.56
N HIS A 17 0.11 -10.56 8.88
CA HIS A 17 0.40 -10.45 7.44
C HIS A 17 -0.88 -10.30 6.64
N TRP A 18 -1.93 -11.05 6.98
CA TRP A 18 -3.22 -10.95 6.29
C TRP A 18 -3.87 -9.59 6.44
N ILE A 19 -3.78 -8.96 7.62
CA ILE A 19 -4.25 -7.59 7.81
C ILE A 19 -3.47 -6.62 6.91
N GLY A 20 -2.14 -6.77 6.83
CA GLY A 20 -1.29 -5.97 5.94
C GLY A 20 -1.62 -6.17 4.46
N ILE A 21 -1.81 -7.42 4.03
CA ILE A 21 -2.21 -7.78 2.67
C ILE A 21 -3.56 -7.15 2.31
N LEU A 22 -4.54 -7.26 3.20
CA LEU A 22 -5.86 -6.66 3.01
C LEU A 22 -5.76 -5.14 2.88
N ALA A 23 -5.03 -4.49 3.79
CA ALA A 23 -4.83 -3.03 3.77
C ALA A 23 -4.14 -2.56 2.48
N ALA A 24 -3.05 -3.22 2.07
CA ALA A 24 -2.36 -2.92 0.82
C ALA A 24 -3.25 -3.15 -0.42
N THR A 25 -4.06 -4.21 -0.40
CA THR A 25 -5.00 -4.53 -1.50
C THR A 25 -6.09 -3.48 -1.61
N VAL A 26 -6.68 -3.03 -0.50
CA VAL A 26 -7.67 -1.95 -0.48
C VAL A 26 -7.08 -0.67 -1.07
N SER A 27 -5.88 -0.26 -0.62
CA SER A 27 -5.20 0.90 -1.19
C SER A 27 -4.91 0.73 -2.68
N GLY A 28 -4.44 -0.43 -3.12
CA GLY A 28 -4.18 -0.73 -4.53
C GLY A 28 -5.44 -0.59 -5.41
N ILE A 29 -6.59 -1.07 -4.93
CA ILE A 29 -7.89 -0.94 -5.61
C ILE A 29 -8.32 0.54 -5.69
N VAL A 30 -8.21 1.29 -4.59
CA VAL A 30 -8.56 2.72 -4.60
C VAL A 30 -7.69 3.47 -5.62
N HIS A 31 -6.39 3.20 -5.66
CA HIS A 31 -5.50 3.83 -6.64
C HIS A 31 -5.83 3.42 -8.07
N ALA A 32 -6.25 2.17 -8.31
CA ALA A 32 -6.66 1.74 -9.65
C ALA A 32 -7.91 2.51 -10.12
N VAL A 33 -8.89 2.68 -9.23
CA VAL A 33 -10.11 3.45 -9.49
C VAL A 33 -9.77 4.92 -9.75
N LEU A 34 -8.93 5.54 -8.91
CA LEU A 34 -8.50 6.93 -9.08
C LEU A 34 -7.68 7.12 -10.36
N GLY A 35 -6.86 6.15 -10.76
CA GLY A 35 -6.11 6.18 -12.01
C GLY A 35 -7.03 6.33 -13.23
N VAL A 36 -8.14 5.59 -13.25
CA VAL A 36 -9.18 5.71 -14.30
C VAL A 36 -9.93 7.03 -14.21
N GLN A 37 -10.36 7.44 -13.00
CA GLN A 37 -11.20 8.63 -12.81
C GLN A 37 -10.46 9.94 -13.10
N VAL A 38 -9.18 10.04 -12.71
CA VAL A 38 -8.39 11.28 -12.81
C VAL A 38 -7.77 11.42 -14.21
N GLY A 39 -7.25 10.34 -14.78
CA GLY A 39 -6.58 10.37 -16.08
C GLY A 39 -5.32 11.25 -16.14
N GLY A 40 -4.73 11.36 -17.34
CA GLY A 40 -3.51 12.15 -17.57
C GLY A 40 -2.30 11.66 -16.76
N ALA A 41 -1.31 12.54 -16.57
CA ALA A 41 -0.08 12.19 -15.84
C ALA A 41 -0.34 11.82 -14.37
N LEU A 42 -1.26 12.52 -13.70
CA LEU A 42 -1.64 12.21 -12.32
C LEU A 42 -2.35 10.85 -12.23
N GLY A 43 -3.25 10.55 -13.16
CA GLY A 43 -3.88 9.23 -13.31
C GLY A 43 -2.86 8.10 -13.47
N ILE A 44 -1.84 8.30 -14.30
CA ILE A 44 -0.74 7.34 -14.47
C ILE A 44 0.00 7.08 -13.15
N SER A 45 0.24 8.13 -12.34
CA SER A 45 0.91 7.97 -11.05
C SER A 45 0.13 7.08 -10.07
N PHE A 46 -1.20 7.11 -10.12
CA PHE A 46 -2.03 6.20 -9.32
C PHE A 46 -1.87 4.75 -9.78
N PHE A 47 -1.78 4.47 -11.08
CA PHE A 47 -1.48 3.11 -11.54
C PHE A 47 -0.09 2.63 -11.11
N VAL A 48 0.92 3.51 -11.09
CA VAL A 48 2.24 3.18 -10.53
C VAL A 48 2.12 2.79 -9.06
N ALA A 49 1.31 3.52 -8.28
CA ALA A 49 1.06 3.17 -6.89
C ALA A 49 0.30 1.83 -6.74
N THR A 50 -0.70 1.55 -7.59
CA THR A 50 -1.37 0.24 -7.65
C THR A 50 -0.36 -0.89 -7.86
N LEU A 51 0.57 -0.73 -8.81
CA LEU A 51 1.63 -1.71 -9.05
C LEU A 51 2.57 -1.84 -7.85
N GLY A 52 2.89 -0.75 -7.15
CA GLY A 52 3.70 -0.78 -5.93
C GLY A 52 3.05 -1.59 -4.80
N PHE A 53 1.76 -1.35 -4.52
CA PHE A 53 1.01 -2.14 -3.53
C PHE A 53 0.89 -3.61 -3.95
N GLY A 54 0.57 -3.88 -5.22
CA GLY A 54 0.47 -5.23 -5.75
C GLY A 54 1.80 -6.00 -5.69
N ALA A 55 2.91 -5.36 -6.02
CA ALA A 55 4.24 -5.94 -5.92
C ALA A 55 4.61 -6.26 -4.47
N GLY A 56 4.27 -5.39 -3.51
CA GLY A 56 4.44 -5.65 -2.09
C GLY A 56 3.66 -6.87 -1.62
N VAL A 57 2.36 -6.95 -1.97
CA VAL A 57 1.52 -8.11 -1.65
C VAL A 57 2.09 -9.40 -2.23
N ALA A 58 2.45 -9.40 -3.52
CA ALA A 58 3.02 -10.55 -4.20
C ALA A 58 4.32 -11.02 -3.53
N ALA A 59 5.22 -10.09 -3.16
CA ALA A 59 6.47 -10.41 -2.49
C ALA A 59 6.25 -11.04 -1.10
N ILE A 60 5.31 -10.52 -0.30
CA ILE A 60 4.99 -11.09 1.02
C ILE A 60 4.42 -12.50 0.90
N VAL A 61 3.48 -12.71 -0.02
CA VAL A 61 2.86 -14.01 -0.29
C VAL A 61 3.88 -15.02 -0.80
N ALA A 62 4.83 -14.59 -1.64
CA ALA A 62 5.91 -15.45 -2.13
C ALA A 62 7.04 -15.67 -1.10
N GLY A 63 6.95 -15.12 0.10
CA GLY A 63 8.04 -15.21 1.09
C GLY A 63 9.30 -14.42 0.71
N TYR A 64 9.23 -13.55 -0.30
CA TYR A 64 10.39 -12.88 -0.88
C TYR A 64 10.84 -11.69 -0.03
N ARG A 65 11.99 -11.84 0.64
CA ARG A 65 12.69 -10.76 1.39
C ARG A 65 11.72 -9.94 2.27
N ARG A 66 10.85 -10.61 3.02
CA ARG A 66 9.76 -9.99 3.80
C ARG A 66 10.22 -8.78 4.65
N ARG A 67 11.32 -8.92 5.39
CA ARG A 67 11.92 -7.81 6.15
C ARG A 67 12.20 -6.56 5.33
N LEU A 68 12.80 -6.73 4.14
CA LEU A 68 13.07 -5.63 3.22
C LEU A 68 11.75 -5.01 2.73
N MET A 69 10.76 -5.84 2.38
CA MET A 69 9.44 -5.38 1.93
C MET A 69 8.73 -4.55 3.01
N TYR A 70 8.85 -4.90 4.30
CA TYR A 70 8.33 -4.07 5.37
C TYR A 70 9.05 -2.73 5.46
N ALA A 71 10.39 -2.77 5.43
CA ALA A 71 11.23 -1.58 5.55
C ALA A 71 10.99 -0.58 4.41
N VAL A 72 10.77 -1.04 3.17
CA VAL A 72 10.47 -0.15 2.03
C VAL A 72 8.99 0.20 1.91
N GLY A 73 8.10 -0.69 2.36
CA GLY A 73 6.65 -0.46 2.33
C GLY A 73 6.21 0.68 3.22
N ILE A 74 6.88 0.90 4.36
CA ILE A 74 6.63 2.03 5.26
C ILE A 74 6.87 3.38 4.58
N PRO A 75 8.07 3.72 4.07
CA PRO A 75 8.32 4.99 3.40
C PRO A 75 7.56 5.12 2.08
N PHE A 76 7.34 4.03 1.34
CA PHE A 76 6.47 4.06 0.16
C PHE A 76 5.06 4.53 0.52
N THR A 77 4.43 3.90 1.51
CA THR A 77 3.06 4.23 1.94
C THR A 77 2.98 5.60 2.58
N GLY A 78 3.95 5.95 3.44
CA GLY A 78 4.05 7.28 4.05
C GLY A 78 4.23 8.39 3.02
N GLY A 79 5.02 8.14 1.98
CA GLY A 79 5.17 9.05 0.84
C GLY A 79 3.86 9.31 0.13
N GLN A 80 3.02 8.30 -0.09
CA GLN A 80 1.68 8.48 -0.67
C GLN A 80 0.77 9.34 0.21
N ILE A 81 0.79 9.16 1.54
CA ILE A 81 0.02 9.99 2.47
C ILE A 81 0.44 11.46 2.35
N VAL A 82 1.76 11.71 2.38
CA VAL A 82 2.30 13.08 2.29
C VAL A 82 2.00 13.71 0.94
N LEU A 83 2.24 13.00 -0.17
CA LEU A 83 1.95 13.49 -1.52
C LEU A 83 0.46 13.79 -1.69
N TRP A 84 -0.42 12.90 -1.23
CA TRP A 84 -1.85 13.14 -1.24
C TRP A 84 -2.21 14.42 -0.47
N TYR A 85 -1.67 14.60 0.73
CA TYR A 85 -1.99 15.76 1.56
C TYR A 85 -1.51 17.06 0.89
N VAL A 86 -0.26 17.08 0.43
CA VAL A 86 0.34 18.24 -0.22
C VAL A 86 -0.42 18.62 -1.48
N ILE A 87 -0.66 17.67 -2.39
CA ILE A 87 -1.31 17.92 -3.69
C ILE A 87 -2.73 18.45 -3.50
N ASN A 88 -3.50 17.91 -2.55
CA ASN A 88 -4.91 18.24 -2.40
C ASN A 88 -5.16 19.48 -1.52
N PHE A 89 -4.46 19.60 -0.40
CA PHE A 89 -4.80 20.59 0.64
C PHE A 89 -3.77 21.70 0.83
N VAL A 90 -2.52 21.50 0.38
CA VAL A 90 -1.48 22.54 0.46
C VAL A 90 -1.39 23.31 -0.86
N THR A 91 -1.32 22.59 -1.97
CA THR A 91 -1.21 23.18 -3.31
C THR A 91 -2.54 23.17 -4.08
N GLY A 92 -3.49 22.36 -3.64
CA GLY A 92 -4.79 22.18 -4.26
C GLY A 92 -5.85 23.12 -3.71
N THR A 93 -7.09 22.94 -4.17
CA THR A 93 -8.24 23.77 -3.81
C THR A 93 -9.12 23.17 -2.72
N TYR A 94 -8.77 21.99 -2.19
CA TYR A 94 -9.58 21.28 -1.19
C TYR A 94 -9.28 21.77 0.22
N SER A 95 -10.29 21.73 1.09
CA SER A 95 -10.21 22.10 2.50
C SER A 95 -10.11 20.87 3.39
N PHE A 96 -9.04 20.76 4.17
CA PHE A 96 -8.89 19.68 5.15
C PHE A 96 -9.59 20.02 6.47
N PRO A 97 -10.33 19.09 7.11
CA PRO A 97 -10.65 17.73 6.67
C PRO A 97 -11.98 17.58 5.89
N ALA A 98 -12.67 18.69 5.59
CA ALA A 98 -14.02 18.67 5.02
C ALA A 98 -14.11 17.94 3.66
N ASP A 99 -13.06 18.06 2.83
CA ASP A 99 -13.05 17.59 1.44
C ASP A 99 -12.25 16.29 1.24
N ILE A 100 -12.02 15.50 2.29
CA ILE A 100 -11.29 14.22 2.18
C ILE A 100 -12.01 13.24 1.21
N GLY A 101 -13.34 13.26 1.22
CA GLY A 101 -14.17 12.35 0.43
C GLY A 101 -14.03 10.87 0.83
N VAL A 102 -14.85 10.02 0.21
CA VAL A 102 -14.89 8.58 0.55
C VAL A 102 -13.60 7.85 0.18
N TYR A 103 -13.06 8.10 -1.02
CA TYR A 103 -11.84 7.44 -1.49
C TYR A 103 -10.63 7.85 -0.65
N GLY A 104 -10.50 9.14 -0.33
CA GLY A 104 -9.42 9.63 0.53
C GLY A 104 -9.50 9.02 1.92
N ALA A 105 -10.69 8.95 2.53
CA ALA A 105 -10.84 8.37 3.86
C ALA A 105 -10.49 6.86 3.88
N VAL A 106 -11.07 6.08 2.97
CA VAL A 106 -10.84 4.63 2.90
C VAL A 106 -9.37 4.31 2.67
N ASP A 107 -8.73 4.98 1.70
CA ASP A 107 -7.32 4.76 1.40
C ASP A 107 -6.42 5.15 2.58
N LYS A 108 -6.67 6.29 3.24
CA LYS A 108 -5.81 6.73 4.34
C LYS A 108 -5.94 5.85 5.58
N ILE A 109 -7.12 5.35 5.89
CA ILE A 109 -7.31 4.35 6.96
C ILE A 109 -6.53 3.07 6.63
N ALA A 110 -6.63 2.57 5.40
CA ALA A 110 -5.89 1.39 4.95
C ALA A 110 -4.36 1.62 5.02
N GLN A 111 -3.87 2.77 4.56
CA GLN A 111 -2.45 3.13 4.58
C GLN A 111 -1.89 3.26 6.01
N ILE A 112 -2.64 3.88 6.93
CA ILE A 112 -2.24 3.98 8.35
C ILE A 112 -2.19 2.60 8.99
N ALA A 113 -3.21 1.77 8.75
CA ALA A 113 -3.21 0.39 9.24
C ALA A 113 -2.03 -0.41 8.66
N LEU A 114 -1.74 -0.27 7.37
CA LEU A 114 -0.61 -0.93 6.72
C LEU A 114 0.71 -0.51 7.37
N ILE A 115 0.96 0.80 7.54
CA ILE A 115 2.19 1.28 8.19
C ILE A 115 2.34 0.69 9.59
N ALA A 116 1.27 0.68 10.39
CA ALA A 116 1.30 0.10 11.73
C ALA A 116 1.64 -1.40 11.70
N VAL A 117 1.03 -2.16 10.80
CA VAL A 117 1.31 -3.58 10.59
C VAL A 117 2.77 -3.80 10.20
N LEU A 118 3.26 -3.09 9.19
CA LEU A 118 4.64 -3.23 8.70
C LEU A 118 5.66 -2.86 9.79
N ALA A 119 5.40 -1.83 10.59
CA ALA A 119 6.25 -1.44 11.70
C ALA A 119 6.34 -2.54 12.77
N VAL A 120 5.21 -3.17 13.11
CA VAL A 120 5.18 -4.28 14.07
C VAL A 120 5.87 -5.53 13.51
N LEU A 121 5.68 -5.86 12.24
CA LEU A 121 6.37 -6.99 11.61
C LEU A 121 7.88 -6.75 11.55
N LEU A 122 8.30 -5.55 11.16
CA LEU A 122 9.70 -5.16 11.09
C LEU A 122 10.39 -5.21 12.47
N SER A 123 9.71 -4.78 13.53
CA SER A 123 10.28 -4.81 14.89
C SER A 123 10.42 -6.22 15.44
N ARG A 124 9.51 -7.15 15.08
CA ARG A 124 9.56 -8.56 15.49
C ARG A 124 10.64 -9.39 14.80
N GLU A 125 11.04 -9.00 13.60
CA GLU A 125 12.12 -9.65 12.84
C GLU A 125 13.51 -9.03 13.09
N SER A 126 13.63 -8.11 14.06
CA SER A 126 14.88 -7.42 14.40
C SER A 126 15.73 -8.19 15.41
#